data_AF-A0A7X1L4C1-F1
#
_entry.id   AF-A0A7X1L4C1-F1
#
_cell.length_a   1.000
_cell.length_b   1.000
_cell.length_c   1.000
_cell.angle_alpha   90.00
_cell.angle_beta   90.00
_cell.angle_gamma   90.00
#
_symmetry.space_group_name_H-M   'P 1'
#
loop_
_entity.id
_entity.type
_entity.pdbx_description
1 polymer ?
#
loop_
_entity_poly.entity_id
_entity_poly.type
_entity_poly.pdbx_seq_one_letter_code
_entity_poly.pdbx_strand_id
1 'polypeptide(L)'
;MKGWQEDEIKNKDLMAPCGLYCGTCGVYIATRDKNEKFRAALGNLYGTPPEETACLGCMQADPAKRLYAYCQSCRIRDCVRSKGHYSCHQCEEWPCDMIRDFPIATGLNVMKKAIPEWRRCVAAHGDEKGSEAWARSECERYHCSACGAPLFRGAQRCRSCKRSVADELDGTL
;
A
#
# COMPACT_ATOMS: atom_id res chain seq x y z
N MET A 1 -0.95 -16.11 -5.01
CA MET A 1 -1.10 -16.17 -3.53
C MET A 1 -2.58 -16.03 -3.18
N LYS A 2 -3.07 -16.53 -2.04
CA LYS A 2 -4.49 -16.33 -1.71
C LYS A 2 -4.78 -14.82 -1.62
N GLY A 3 -5.73 -14.31 -2.41
CA GLY A 3 -6.08 -12.88 -2.41
C GLY A 3 -5.28 -11.98 -3.36
N TRP A 4 -4.19 -12.47 -3.97
CA TRP A 4 -3.38 -11.72 -4.94
C TRP A 4 -2.86 -12.59 -6.08
N GLN A 5 -3.01 -12.10 -7.30
CA GLN A 5 -2.50 -12.76 -8.50
C GLN A 5 -1.05 -12.37 -8.80
N GLU A 6 -0.35 -13.16 -9.61
CA GLU A 6 1.07 -12.92 -9.91
C GLU A 6 1.29 -11.68 -10.76
N ASP A 7 0.42 -11.41 -11.74
CA ASP A 7 0.42 -10.18 -12.53
C ASP A 7 0.18 -8.94 -11.67
N GLU A 8 -0.70 -9.06 -10.68
CA GLU A 8 -0.97 -8.02 -9.70
C GLU A 8 0.25 -7.70 -8.83
N ILE A 9 0.96 -8.72 -8.33
CA ILE A 9 2.18 -8.55 -7.53
C ILE A 9 3.26 -7.82 -8.35
N LYS A 10 3.37 -8.12 -9.64
CA LYS A 10 4.34 -7.52 -10.56
C LYS A 10 3.93 -6.14 -11.08
N ASN A 11 2.70 -5.70 -10.79
CA ASN A 11 2.19 -4.45 -11.32
C ASN A 11 2.88 -3.24 -10.67
N LYS A 12 3.72 -2.55 -11.45
CA LYS A 12 4.46 -1.35 -11.03
C LYS A 12 3.53 -0.19 -10.64
N ASP A 13 2.31 -0.13 -11.18
CA ASP A 13 1.31 0.89 -10.80
C ASP A 13 0.90 0.77 -9.31
N LEU A 14 1.03 -0.43 -8.73
CA LEU A 14 0.71 -0.71 -7.33
C LEU A 14 1.88 -0.47 -6.38
N MET A 15 3.09 -0.26 -6.90
CA MET A 15 4.31 -0.10 -6.12
C MET A 15 4.41 1.31 -5.55
N ALA A 16 3.61 1.57 -4.51
CA ALA A 16 3.49 2.90 -3.92
C ALA A 16 4.85 3.45 -3.45
N PRO A 17 5.21 4.69 -3.82
CA PRO A 17 6.57 5.18 -3.64
C PRO A 17 6.97 5.31 -2.17
N CYS A 18 6.00 5.52 -1.28
CA CYS A 18 6.20 5.60 0.16
C CYS A 18 6.34 4.24 0.87
N GLY A 19 6.17 3.11 0.16
CA GLY A 19 6.17 1.77 0.74
C GLY A 19 4.80 1.30 1.25
N LEU A 20 3.75 2.15 1.23
CA LEU A 20 2.38 1.75 1.50
C LEU A 20 1.77 1.01 0.30
N TYR A 21 2.28 -0.18 -0.01
CA TYR A 21 1.96 -0.95 -1.22
C TYR A 21 0.45 -0.92 -1.56
N CYS A 22 0.10 -0.48 -2.77
CA CYS A 22 -1.30 -0.30 -3.15
C CYS A 22 -2.05 -1.62 -3.28
N GLY A 23 -1.37 -2.72 -3.59
CA GLY A 23 -2.00 -4.04 -3.65
C GLY A 23 -2.65 -4.45 -2.33
N THR A 24 -2.20 -3.91 -1.19
CA THR A 24 -2.75 -4.18 0.14
C THR A 24 -3.63 -3.03 0.66
N CYS A 25 -3.83 -1.97 -0.12
CA CYS A 25 -4.69 -0.84 0.22
C CYS A 25 -6.17 -1.21 0.13
N GLY A 26 -6.95 -0.90 1.17
CA GLY A 26 -8.39 -1.17 1.19
C GLY A 26 -9.16 -0.56 0.01
N VAL A 27 -8.81 0.68 -0.41
CA VAL A 27 -9.49 1.36 -1.54
C VAL A 27 -9.23 0.64 -2.87
N TYR A 28 -7.99 0.21 -3.10
CA TYR A 28 -7.64 -0.55 -4.28
C TYR A 28 -8.33 -1.93 -4.28
N ILE A 29 -8.25 -2.67 -3.16
CA ILE A 29 -8.91 -3.98 -3.01
C ILE A 29 -10.42 -3.85 -3.23
N ALA A 30 -11.07 -2.83 -2.66
CA ALA A 30 -12.50 -2.59 -2.87
C ALA A 30 -12.84 -2.33 -4.34
N THR A 31 -11.97 -1.61 -5.06
CA THR A 31 -12.13 -1.34 -6.50
C THR A 31 -11.93 -2.61 -7.33
N ARG A 32 -10.83 -3.33 -7.09
CA ARG A 32 -10.45 -4.59 -7.76
C ARG A 32 -11.54 -5.66 -7.62
N ASP A 33 -12.05 -5.83 -6.39
CA ASP A 33 -13.04 -6.86 -6.06
C ASP A 33 -14.49 -6.42 -6.38
N LYS A 34 -14.69 -5.20 -6.90
CA LYS A 34 -16.02 -4.59 -7.11
C LYS A 34 -16.89 -4.63 -5.84
N ASN A 35 -16.26 -4.41 -4.68
CA ASN A 35 -16.90 -4.54 -3.38
C ASN A 35 -17.47 -3.20 -2.91
N GLU A 36 -18.70 -2.91 -3.37
CA GLU A 36 -19.40 -1.65 -3.10
C GLU A 36 -19.61 -1.37 -1.61
N LYS A 37 -19.94 -2.41 -0.83
CA LYS A 37 -20.12 -2.28 0.62
C LYS A 37 -18.84 -1.86 1.32
N PHE A 38 -17.71 -2.46 0.93
CA PHE A 38 -16.41 -2.10 1.51
C PHE A 38 -15.95 -0.72 1.05
N ARG A 39 -16.17 -0.38 -0.23
CA ARG A 39 -15.92 0.95 -0.77
C ARG A 39 -16.69 2.04 0.00
N ALA A 40 -17.99 1.84 0.22
CA ALA A 40 -18.81 2.78 0.98
C ALA A 40 -18.33 2.92 2.44
N ALA A 41 -17.95 1.82 3.10
CA ALA A 41 -17.40 1.88 4.45
C ALA A 41 -16.10 2.69 4.53
N LEU A 42 -15.20 2.53 3.56
CA LEU A 42 -13.96 3.32 3.47
C LEU A 42 -14.25 4.79 3.14
N GLY A 43 -15.19 5.07 2.24
CA GLY A 43 -15.60 6.43 1.90
C GLY A 43 -16.16 7.17 3.11
N ASN A 44 -17.04 6.53 3.88
CA ASN A 44 -17.57 7.08 5.13
C ASN A 44 -16.48 7.30 6.18
N LEU A 45 -15.53 6.38 6.31
CA LEU A 45 -14.42 6.50 7.27
C LEU A 45 -13.51 7.68 6.93
N TYR A 46 -13.23 7.91 5.65
CA TYR A 46 -12.29 8.93 5.19
C TYR A 46 -12.97 10.22 4.71
N GLY A 47 -14.30 10.31 4.73
CA GLY A 47 -15.03 11.49 4.26
C GLY A 47 -14.96 11.72 2.75
N THR A 48 -14.83 10.66 1.95
CA THR A 48 -14.79 10.73 0.47
C THR A 48 -16.02 10.08 -0.15
N PRO A 49 -16.63 10.67 -1.20
CA PRO A 49 -17.78 10.05 -1.85
C PRO A 49 -17.36 8.76 -2.61
N PRO A 50 -18.29 7.84 -2.92
CA PRO A 50 -17.96 6.54 -3.52
C PRO A 50 -17.16 6.62 -4.83
N GLU A 51 -17.45 7.61 -5.68
CA GLU A 51 -16.78 7.86 -6.96
C GLU A 51 -15.31 8.27 -6.80
N GLU A 52 -15.00 8.96 -5.70
CA GLU A 52 -13.66 9.38 -5.31
C GLU A 52 -12.95 8.32 -4.47
N THR A 53 -13.67 7.33 -3.95
CA THR A 53 -13.16 6.19 -3.17
C THR A 53 -12.85 4.99 -4.07
N ALA A 54 -12.17 5.24 -5.18
CA ALA A 54 -11.77 4.20 -6.13
C ALA A 54 -10.35 4.44 -6.67
N CYS A 55 -9.60 3.37 -6.92
CA CYS A 55 -8.19 3.47 -7.30
C CYS A 55 -7.71 2.26 -8.10
N LEU A 56 -6.79 2.48 -9.04
CA LEU A 56 -6.11 1.44 -9.82
C LEU A 56 -4.59 1.36 -9.53
N GLY A 57 -4.10 2.06 -8.49
CA GLY A 57 -2.68 2.14 -8.14
C GLY A 57 -2.17 3.58 -8.15
N CYS A 58 -1.31 3.96 -7.20
CA CYS A 58 -0.87 5.36 -7.12
C CYS A 58 0.25 5.74 -8.08
N MET A 59 0.90 4.76 -8.72
CA MET A 59 2.00 4.97 -9.67
C MET A 59 1.59 4.77 -11.14
N GLN A 60 0.29 4.80 -11.43
CA GLN A 60 -0.22 4.84 -12.81
C GLN A 60 0.50 5.91 -13.64
N ALA A 61 0.70 5.61 -14.92
CA ALA A 61 1.16 6.60 -15.89
C ALA A 61 0.23 7.83 -15.93
N ASP A 62 0.80 9.00 -16.21
CA ASP A 62 0.03 10.22 -16.34
C ASP A 62 -0.58 10.36 -17.74
N PRO A 63 -1.84 10.80 -17.87
CA PRO A 63 -2.79 11.02 -16.78
C PRO A 63 -3.30 9.71 -16.17
N ALA A 64 -3.39 9.66 -14.85
CA ALA A 64 -3.87 8.46 -14.14
C ALA A 64 -5.33 8.15 -14.53
N LYS A 65 -5.62 6.87 -14.84
CA LYS A 65 -6.97 6.45 -15.24
C LYS A 65 -7.98 6.59 -14.10
N ARG A 66 -7.58 6.19 -12.89
CA ARG A 66 -8.42 6.33 -11.69
C ARG A 66 -7.60 6.32 -10.42
N LEU A 67 -7.65 7.41 -9.68
CA LEU A 67 -6.83 7.60 -8.49
C LEU A 67 -7.68 8.05 -7.30
N TYR A 68 -7.44 7.45 -6.14
CA TYR A 68 -8.10 7.83 -4.90
C TYR A 68 -7.86 9.31 -4.58
N ALA A 69 -8.88 10.04 -4.09
CA ALA A 69 -8.81 11.47 -3.85
C ALA A 69 -7.57 11.92 -3.05
N TYR A 70 -7.29 11.30 -1.90
CA TYR A 70 -6.10 11.65 -1.11
C TYR A 70 -4.77 11.31 -1.79
N CYS A 71 -4.78 10.36 -2.73
CA CYS A 71 -3.60 10.10 -3.53
C CYS A 71 -3.39 11.17 -4.59
N GLN A 72 -4.42 11.86 -5.09
CA GLN A 72 -4.27 12.87 -6.15
C GLN A 72 -3.34 14.02 -5.76
N SER A 73 -3.40 14.48 -4.50
CA SER A 73 -2.58 15.55 -3.93
C SER A 73 -1.38 15.06 -3.09
N CYS A 74 -0.92 13.83 -3.31
CA CYS A 74 0.14 13.22 -2.51
C CYS A 74 1.54 13.80 -2.83
N ARG A 75 2.04 14.65 -1.92
CA ARG A 75 3.38 15.27 -2.02
C ARG A 75 4.55 14.27 -2.12
N ILE A 76 4.42 13.07 -1.53
CA ILE A 76 5.47 12.03 -1.63
C ILE A 76 5.58 11.51 -3.07
N ARG A 77 4.45 11.32 -3.75
CA ARG A 77 4.45 10.88 -5.16
C ARG A 77 5.09 11.95 -6.05
N ASP A 78 4.69 13.20 -5.85
CA ASP A 78 5.21 14.31 -6.64
C ASP A 78 6.73 14.47 -6.44
N CYS A 79 7.21 14.36 -5.19
CA CYS A 79 8.64 14.39 -4.86
C CYS A 79 9.45 13.27 -5.54
N VAL A 80 8.95 12.03 -5.50
CA VAL A 80 9.62 10.89 -6.14
C VAL A 80 9.69 11.08 -7.65
N ARG A 81 8.59 11.52 -8.29
CA ARG A 81 8.56 11.82 -9.72
C ARG A 81 9.50 12.96 -10.10
N SER A 82 9.55 14.05 -9.33
CA SER A 82 10.43 15.19 -9.62
C SER A 82 11.92 14.84 -9.53
N LYS A 83 12.28 13.84 -8.71
CA LYS A 83 13.66 13.32 -8.59
C LYS A 83 14.00 12.26 -9.66
N GLY A 84 13.07 11.92 -10.56
CA GLY A 84 13.26 10.82 -11.52
C GLY A 84 13.32 9.44 -10.87
N HIS A 85 12.86 9.32 -9.62
CA HIS A 85 12.74 8.07 -8.91
C HIS A 85 11.35 7.46 -9.14
N TYR A 86 11.21 6.17 -8.85
CA TYR A 86 9.90 5.50 -8.78
C TYR A 86 9.51 5.11 -7.36
N SER A 87 10.43 5.17 -6.39
CA SER A 87 10.14 4.91 -4.98
C SER A 87 11.15 5.54 -4.04
N CYS A 88 10.73 5.83 -2.81
CA CYS A 88 11.58 6.34 -1.75
C CYS A 88 12.73 5.39 -1.38
N HIS A 89 12.68 4.11 -1.76
CA HIS A 89 13.81 3.20 -1.52
C HIS A 89 15.08 3.65 -2.25
N GLN A 90 14.95 4.38 -3.37
CA GLN A 90 16.05 4.96 -4.14
C GLN A 90 16.60 6.27 -3.54
N CYS A 91 15.91 6.86 -2.56
CA CYS A 91 16.27 8.15 -2.01
C CYS A 91 17.30 8.03 -0.88
N GLU A 92 18.52 8.53 -1.09
CA GLU A 92 19.61 8.46 -0.10
C GLU A 92 19.28 9.17 1.23
N GLU A 93 18.43 10.20 1.19
CA GLU A 93 17.99 10.98 2.35
C GLU A 93 16.90 10.28 3.19
N TRP A 94 16.46 9.08 2.79
CA TRP A 94 15.37 8.38 3.49
C TRP A 94 15.83 7.84 4.86
N PRO A 95 15.03 8.02 5.94
CA PRO A 95 13.74 8.71 5.97
C PRO A 95 13.92 10.23 6.08
N CYS A 96 13.47 11.00 5.08
CA CYS A 96 13.53 12.47 5.09
C CYS A 96 12.35 13.08 5.87
N ASP A 97 12.30 14.41 6.03
CA ASP A 97 11.25 15.11 6.79
C ASP A 97 9.84 14.76 6.32
N MET A 98 9.61 14.65 5.02
CA MET A 98 8.29 14.29 4.48
C MET A 98 7.80 12.91 4.98
N ILE A 99 8.72 11.99 5.28
CA ILE A 99 8.40 10.69 5.87
C ILE A 99 8.32 10.80 7.39
N ARG A 100 9.28 11.49 8.04
CA ARG A 100 9.29 11.64 9.50
C ARG A 100 8.04 12.34 10.04
N ASP A 101 7.52 13.31 9.29
CA ASP A 101 6.37 14.13 9.64
C ASP A 101 5.05 13.58 9.09
N PHE A 102 5.03 12.33 8.61
CA PHE A 102 3.81 11.73 8.06
C PHE A 102 2.72 11.63 9.15
N PRO A 103 1.52 12.22 8.92
CA PRO A 103 0.57 12.50 10.00
C PRO A 103 -0.17 11.25 10.53
N ILE A 104 -0.09 10.12 9.83
CA ILE A 104 -0.80 8.89 10.21
C ILE A 104 0.22 7.92 10.81
N ALA A 105 0.20 7.77 12.14
CA ALA A 105 1.19 6.96 12.87
C ALA A 105 1.27 5.51 12.38
N THR A 106 0.14 4.84 12.14
CA THR A 106 0.10 3.48 11.59
C THR A 106 0.72 3.42 10.19
N GLY A 107 0.43 4.41 9.34
CA GLY A 107 1.06 4.55 8.03
C GLY A 107 2.57 4.78 8.13
N LEU A 108 3.02 5.64 9.05
CA LEU A 108 4.44 5.89 9.29
C LEU A 108 5.18 4.62 9.72
N ASN A 109 4.58 3.81 10.60
CA ASN A 109 5.14 2.53 11.01
C ASN A 109 5.30 1.57 9.83
N VAL A 110 4.29 1.48 8.96
CA VAL A 110 4.37 0.66 7.75
C VAL A 110 5.45 1.19 6.81
N MET A 111 5.53 2.50 6.56
CA MET A 111 6.58 3.10 5.71
C MET A 111 7.99 2.79 6.23
N LYS A 112 8.21 2.96 7.54
CA LYS A 112 9.50 2.71 8.21
C LYS A 112 9.94 1.24 8.13
N LYS A 113 9.00 0.30 7.97
CA LYS A 113 9.28 -1.12 7.75
C LYS A 113 9.42 -1.47 6.27
N ALA A 114 8.53 -0.96 5.43
CA ALA A 114 8.41 -1.37 4.03
C ALA A 114 9.55 -0.84 3.14
N ILE A 115 10.03 0.39 3.35
CA ILE A 115 11.12 0.93 2.51
C ILE A 115 12.47 0.22 2.76
N PRO A 116 12.90 -0.04 4.01
CA PRO A 116 14.09 -0.85 4.26
C PRO A 116 13.97 -2.28 3.72
N GLU A 117 12.79 -2.88 3.82
CA GLU A 117 12.50 -4.18 3.22
C GLU A 117 12.68 -4.14 1.70
N TRP A 118 12.16 -3.11 1.03
CA TRP A 118 12.33 -2.92 -0.41
C TRP A 118 13.81 -2.81 -0.80
N ARG A 119 14.58 -2.01 -0.06
CA ARG A 119 16.04 -1.89 -0.26
C ARG A 119 16.72 -3.25 -0.12
N ARG A 120 16.34 -4.05 0.88
CA ARG A 120 16.91 -5.39 1.09
C ARG A 120 16.61 -6.31 -0.09
N CYS A 121 15.37 -6.33 -0.57
CA CYS A 121 14.97 -7.15 -1.72
C CYS A 121 15.71 -6.72 -3.00
N VAL A 122 15.84 -5.41 -3.25
CA VAL A 122 16.59 -4.88 -4.41
C VAL A 122 18.08 -5.21 -4.32
N ALA A 123 18.70 -5.08 -3.13
CA ALA A 123 20.08 -5.48 -2.93
C ALA A 123 20.31 -6.98 -3.16
N ALA A 124 19.34 -7.83 -2.80
CA ALA A 124 19.45 -9.28 -2.93
C ALA A 124 19.14 -9.79 -4.35
N HIS A 125 18.27 -9.13 -5.11
CA HIS A 125 17.70 -9.68 -6.34
C HIS A 125 17.82 -8.76 -7.56
N GLY A 126 18.39 -7.56 -7.40
CA GLY A 126 18.38 -6.50 -8.41
C GLY A 126 17.06 -5.71 -8.40
N ASP A 127 17.02 -4.61 -9.15
CA ASP A 127 15.94 -3.62 -9.09
C ASP A 127 14.55 -4.21 -9.36
N GLU A 128 14.37 -4.86 -10.51
CA GLU A 128 13.07 -5.39 -10.93
C GLU A 128 12.61 -6.56 -10.08
N LYS A 129 13.42 -7.62 -9.97
CA LYS A 129 13.06 -8.81 -9.17
C LYS A 129 12.99 -8.50 -7.68
N GLY A 130 13.77 -7.55 -7.19
CA GLY A 130 13.72 -7.08 -5.82
C GLY A 130 12.42 -6.33 -5.53
N SER A 131 11.95 -5.51 -6.46
CA SER A 131 10.65 -4.84 -6.33
C SER A 131 9.48 -5.83 -6.37
N GLU A 132 9.54 -6.86 -7.21
CA GLU A 132 8.56 -7.96 -7.19
C GLU A 132 8.60 -8.75 -5.87
N ALA A 133 9.80 -9.05 -5.36
CA ALA A 133 9.98 -9.76 -4.09
C ALA A 133 9.46 -8.93 -2.90
N TRP A 134 9.69 -7.62 -2.90
CA TRP A 134 9.14 -6.71 -1.91
C TRP A 134 7.60 -6.64 -1.98
N ALA A 135 7.03 -6.47 -3.17
CA ALA A 135 5.58 -6.47 -3.34
C ALA A 135 4.95 -7.78 -2.85
N ARG A 136 5.60 -8.91 -3.12
CA ARG A 136 5.20 -10.23 -2.61
C ARG A 136 5.25 -10.28 -1.08
N SER A 137 6.32 -9.81 -0.45
CA SER A 137 6.45 -9.85 1.02
C SER A 137 5.41 -8.95 1.71
N GLU A 138 5.03 -7.84 1.06
CA GLU A 138 3.90 -7.03 1.52
C GLU A 138 2.57 -7.82 1.39
N CYS A 139 2.28 -8.50 0.28
CA CYS A 139 1.10 -9.37 0.17
C CYS A 139 1.09 -10.50 1.22
N GLU A 140 2.22 -11.13 1.50
CA GLU A 140 2.35 -12.19 2.52
C GLU A 140 1.99 -11.67 3.91
N ARG A 141 2.49 -10.47 4.25
CA ARG A 141 2.22 -9.82 5.54
C ARG A 141 0.73 -9.68 5.82
N TYR A 142 -0.07 -9.28 4.83
CA TYR A 142 -1.51 -9.05 5.01
C TYR A 142 -2.33 -10.33 4.86
N HIS A 143 -1.94 -11.37 5.59
CA HIS A 143 -2.73 -12.56 5.84
C HIS A 143 -2.98 -12.73 7.33
N CYS A 144 -4.17 -13.19 7.71
CA CYS A 144 -4.44 -13.49 9.10
C CYS A 144 -3.58 -14.68 9.58
N SER A 145 -2.76 -14.45 10.61
CA SER A 145 -1.91 -15.46 11.25
C SER A 145 -2.64 -16.71 11.72
N ALA A 146 -3.95 -16.60 12.04
CA ALA A 146 -4.74 -17.71 12.56
C ALA A 146 -5.41 -18.57 11.47
N CYS A 147 -5.88 -17.96 10.38
CA CYS A 147 -6.72 -18.67 9.40
C CYS A 147 -6.28 -18.47 7.93
N GLY A 148 -5.19 -17.74 7.69
CA GLY A 148 -4.66 -17.47 6.35
C GLY A 148 -5.65 -16.73 5.44
N ALA A 149 -6.64 -16.00 5.97
CA ALA A 149 -7.51 -15.17 5.14
C ALA A 149 -6.77 -13.89 4.73
N PRO A 150 -6.90 -13.43 3.46
CA PRO A 150 -6.29 -12.18 3.04
C PRO A 150 -6.97 -11.00 3.76
N LEU A 151 -6.13 -10.05 4.16
CA LEU A 151 -6.48 -8.82 4.87
C LEU A 151 -6.09 -7.61 4.01
N PHE A 152 -6.24 -6.42 4.58
CA PHE A 152 -5.82 -5.16 3.98
C PHE A 152 -5.05 -4.35 5.03
N ARG A 153 -4.23 -3.40 4.58
CA ARG A 153 -3.52 -2.47 5.45
C ARG A 153 -4.49 -1.64 6.28
N GLY A 154 -4.32 -1.66 7.59
CA GLY A 154 -5.19 -1.05 8.59
C GLY A 154 -6.25 -2.00 9.17
N ALA A 155 -6.28 -3.28 8.78
CA ALA A 155 -7.21 -4.25 9.33
C ALA A 155 -7.01 -4.42 10.85
N GLN A 156 -8.06 -4.16 11.64
CA GLN A 156 -8.04 -4.34 13.10
C GLN A 156 -8.46 -5.76 13.51
N ARG A 157 -9.39 -6.37 12.78
CA ARG A 157 -9.89 -7.74 13.02
C ARG A 157 -10.01 -8.52 11.72
N CYS A 158 -9.72 -9.81 11.77
CA CYS A 158 -9.94 -10.69 10.62
C CYS A 158 -11.44 -10.85 10.35
N ARG A 159 -11.89 -10.59 9.12
CA ARG A 159 -13.30 -10.77 8.74
C ARG A 159 -13.78 -12.23 8.80
N SER A 160 -12.87 -13.18 8.58
CA SER A 160 -13.16 -14.62 8.56
C SER A 160 -13.21 -15.23 9.95
N CYS A 161 -12.16 -15.09 10.76
CA CYS A 161 -12.07 -15.75 12.08
C CYS A 161 -12.27 -14.81 13.28
N LYS A 162 -12.50 -13.50 13.05
CA LYS A 162 -12.77 -12.46 14.07
C LYS A 162 -11.64 -12.15 15.06
N ARG A 163 -10.48 -12.83 14.97
CA ARG A 163 -9.26 -12.55 15.74
C ARG A 163 -8.81 -11.10 15.55
N SER A 164 -8.34 -10.47 16.63
CA SER A 164 -7.66 -9.17 16.56
C SER A 164 -6.30 -9.34 15.86
N VAL A 165 -6.01 -8.49 14.90
CA VAL A 165 -4.77 -8.54 14.09
C VAL A 165 -4.03 -7.21 14.09
N ALA A 166 -4.55 -6.19 14.79
CA ALA A 166 -4.00 -4.84 14.81
C ALA A 166 -2.52 -4.84 15.26
N ASP A 167 -2.24 -5.43 16.43
CA ASP A 167 -0.90 -5.45 17.04
C ASP A 167 0.11 -6.30 16.25
N GLU A 168 -0.37 -7.28 15.48
CA GLU A 168 0.46 -8.12 14.63
C GLU A 168 0.82 -7.43 13.29
N LEU A 169 0.02 -6.44 12.88
CA LEU A 169 0.14 -5.77 11.58
C LEU A 169 0.63 -4.33 11.72
N ASP A 170 -0.28 -3.38 11.81
CA ASP A 170 0.02 -1.95 11.62
C ASP A 170 -0.11 -1.14 12.93
N GLY A 171 -0.55 -1.81 14.00
CA GLY A 171 -0.93 -1.20 15.27
C GLY A 171 -2.42 -0.87 15.35
N THR A 172 -2.84 -0.44 16.54
CA THR A 172 -4.17 0.10 16.79
C THR A 172 -4.30 1.52 16.24
N LEU A 173 -5.49 1.84 15.70
CA LEU A 173 -5.85 3.17 15.21
C LEU A 173 -6.18 4.13 16.35
#